data_AF-A0A329R0D5-F1
#
_entry.id   AF-A0A329R0D5-F1
#
_cell.length_a   1.000
_cell.length_b   1.000
_cell.length_c   1.000
_cell.angle_alpha   90.00
_cell.angle_beta   90.00
_cell.angle_gamma   90.00
#
_symmetry.space_group_name_H-M   'P 1'
#
loop_
_entity.id
_entity.type
_entity.pdbx_description
1 polymer ?
#
loop_
_entity_poly.entity_id
_entity_poly.type
_entity_poly.pdbx_seq_one_letter_code
_entity_poly.pdbx_strand_id
1 'polypeptide(L)'
;MRPACVVARHTERMRSSERFRSVIAQVDERVDETPADRNRAADFLRVAAICVVILWHWVFSITHRQDGQIVNPNPIEHVAGGWLLTWLFQVMPIFFIIGGFANLTGWDSVVRSGQGTLAFVWRRLGRLVLPALVFILVWVIIDVIARVTIPDYTGALNVMPLVFTPLWFLAAYTWATLMVPLTARMHRRFGPMSSVFLGVAVAVVDVGRFAGDQEWLGYVNSAVVWIFVHQLGYLWRDGYLDQYWRRCALAVGGYSIVALATVHDAYPRSMVSIPGEQVSPMWPTTAVIAALAIGQTGLIMLAAPILNRWLQRRVPYRLVVLLGGVLLTVFLWHMTAMLAAFLAAEGLGFTPVSEPTAEWWMRRPLWLIAPVPVLAILVAIFAPIEQRIRRALSLS
;
A
#
# COMPACT_ATOMS: atom_id res chain seq x y z
N MET A 1 5.83 3.74 -53.76
CA MET A 1 6.24 3.12 -52.48
C MET A 1 5.62 3.80 -51.22
N ARG A 2 4.32 4.12 -51.21
CA ARG A 2 3.60 4.67 -50.03
C ARG A 2 2.24 4.02 -49.61
N PRO A 3 1.77 2.86 -50.12
CA PRO A 3 0.55 2.24 -49.59
C PRO A 3 0.75 1.33 -48.37
N ALA A 4 1.92 0.69 -48.21
CA ALA A 4 2.14 -0.30 -47.16
C ALA A 4 2.14 0.28 -45.72
N CYS A 5 2.61 1.52 -45.55
CA CYS A 5 2.67 2.18 -44.23
C CYS A 5 1.28 2.56 -43.68
N VAL A 6 0.32 2.86 -44.55
CA VAL A 6 -1.05 3.23 -44.16
C VAL A 6 -1.86 2.00 -43.73
N VAL A 7 -1.70 0.88 -44.45
CA VAL A 7 -2.35 -0.40 -44.11
C VAL A 7 -1.80 -0.97 -42.80
N ALA A 8 -0.49 -0.85 -42.54
CA ALA A 8 0.13 -1.25 -41.28
C ALA A 8 -0.40 -0.43 -40.08
N ARG A 9 -0.54 0.89 -40.20
CA ARG A 9 -1.11 1.74 -39.13
C ARG A 9 -2.60 1.45 -38.89
N HIS A 10 -3.37 1.13 -39.92
CA HIS A 10 -4.80 0.81 -39.79
C HIS A 10 -5.01 -0.55 -39.11
N THR A 11 -4.19 -1.54 -39.44
CA THR A 11 -4.23 -2.88 -38.83
C THR A 11 -3.77 -2.84 -37.36
N GLU A 12 -2.76 -2.05 -37.01
CA GLU A 12 -2.38 -1.81 -35.60
C GLU A 12 -3.48 -1.11 -34.80
N ARG A 13 -4.13 -0.07 -35.35
CA ARG A 13 -5.25 0.61 -34.69
C ARG A 13 -6.43 -0.33 -34.45
N MET A 14 -6.79 -1.16 -35.43
CA MET A 14 -7.87 -2.14 -35.28
C MET A 14 -7.55 -3.18 -34.21
N ARG A 15 -6.35 -3.76 -34.25
CA ARG A 15 -5.89 -4.78 -33.29
C ARG A 15 -5.77 -4.21 -31.87
N SER A 16 -5.38 -2.95 -31.73
CA SER A 16 -5.42 -2.22 -30.45
C SER A 16 -6.86 -2.01 -29.96
N SER A 17 -7.80 -1.69 -30.87
CA SER A 17 -9.22 -1.49 -30.52
C SER A 17 -9.93 -2.77 -30.10
N GLU A 18 -9.58 -3.91 -30.72
CA GLU A 18 -10.11 -5.24 -30.38
C GLU A 18 -9.55 -5.73 -29.05
N ARG A 19 -8.24 -5.53 -28.82
CA ARG A 19 -7.62 -5.85 -27.54
C ARG A 19 -8.22 -5.02 -26.41
N PHE A 20 -8.44 -3.72 -26.62
CA PHE A 20 -9.10 -2.85 -25.66
C PHE A 20 -10.55 -3.29 -25.38
N ARG A 21 -11.32 -3.62 -26.42
CA ARG A 21 -12.68 -4.18 -26.27
C ARG A 21 -12.69 -5.51 -25.54
N SER A 22 -11.74 -6.40 -25.79
CA SER A 22 -11.63 -7.69 -25.08
C SER A 22 -11.27 -7.50 -23.60
N VAL A 23 -10.44 -6.51 -23.27
CA VAL A 23 -10.10 -6.19 -21.88
C VAL A 23 -11.33 -5.61 -21.19
N ILE A 24 -12.05 -4.70 -21.83
CA ILE A 24 -13.32 -4.16 -21.29
C ILE A 24 -14.34 -5.28 -21.07
N ALA A 25 -14.53 -6.17 -22.04
CA ALA A 25 -15.45 -7.30 -21.91
C ALA A 25 -15.06 -8.24 -20.76
N GLN A 26 -13.76 -8.55 -20.58
CA GLN A 26 -13.28 -9.35 -19.44
C GLN A 26 -13.42 -8.63 -18.09
N VAL A 27 -13.34 -7.29 -18.06
CA VAL A 27 -13.61 -6.53 -16.85
C VAL A 27 -15.11 -6.52 -16.55
N ASP A 28 -15.95 -6.34 -17.56
CA ASP A 28 -17.41 -6.35 -17.42
C ASP A 28 -17.91 -7.73 -16.99
N GLU A 29 -17.35 -8.81 -17.54
CA GLU A 29 -17.60 -10.19 -17.10
C GLU A 29 -17.20 -10.40 -15.63
N ARG A 30 -16.02 -9.94 -15.20
CA ARG A 30 -15.62 -10.02 -13.77
C ARG A 30 -16.47 -9.16 -12.84
N VAL A 31 -16.98 -8.03 -13.34
CA VAL A 31 -17.91 -7.17 -12.61
C VAL A 31 -19.23 -7.91 -12.42
N ASP A 32 -19.70 -8.60 -13.46
CA ASP A 32 -20.96 -9.34 -13.48
C ASP A 32 -20.87 -10.68 -12.71
N GLU A 33 -19.71 -11.33 -12.70
CA GLU A 33 -19.40 -12.52 -11.89
C GLU A 33 -19.19 -12.20 -10.41
N THR A 34 -19.01 -10.92 -10.04
CA THR A 34 -18.80 -10.58 -8.63
C THR A 34 -20.12 -10.77 -7.86
N PRO A 35 -20.15 -11.67 -6.85
CA PRO A 35 -21.34 -11.86 -6.03
C PRO A 35 -21.80 -10.55 -5.38
N ALA A 36 -23.12 -10.31 -5.35
CA ALA A 36 -23.70 -9.07 -4.82
C ALA A 36 -23.44 -8.87 -3.31
N ASP A 37 -23.16 -9.96 -2.59
CA ASP A 37 -22.77 -10.03 -1.18
C ASP A 37 -21.28 -9.69 -0.94
N ARG A 38 -20.45 -9.58 -2.00
CA ARG A 38 -19.06 -9.17 -1.85
C ARG A 38 -18.99 -7.72 -1.36
N ASN A 39 -18.19 -7.49 -0.32
CA ASN A 39 -17.98 -6.16 0.25
C ASN A 39 -17.17 -5.25 -0.71
N ARG A 40 -17.88 -4.54 -1.59
CA ARG A 40 -17.30 -3.64 -2.61
C ARG A 40 -16.51 -2.49 -1.98
N ALA A 41 -16.91 -2.02 -0.79
CA ALA A 41 -16.20 -0.99 -0.05
C ALA A 41 -14.78 -1.43 0.31
N ALA A 42 -14.57 -2.70 0.68
CA ALA A 42 -13.23 -3.21 0.97
C ALA A 42 -12.32 -3.21 -0.28
N ASP A 43 -12.85 -3.58 -1.45
CA ASP A 43 -12.10 -3.52 -2.71
C ASP A 43 -11.77 -2.07 -3.10
N PHE A 44 -12.73 -1.14 -2.97
CA PHE A 44 -12.51 0.28 -3.21
C PHE A 44 -11.45 0.86 -2.28
N LEU A 45 -11.55 0.60 -0.98
CA LEU A 45 -10.60 1.15 0.01
C LEU A 45 -9.18 0.67 -0.27
N ARG A 46 -8.99 -0.56 -0.77
CA ARG A 46 -7.66 -1.04 -1.17
C ARG A 46 -7.09 -0.23 -2.34
N VAL A 47 -7.92 0.03 -3.36
CA VAL A 47 -7.53 0.84 -4.52
C VAL A 47 -7.26 2.29 -4.08
N ALA A 48 -8.16 2.88 -3.31
CA ALA A 48 -8.05 4.24 -2.80
C ALA A 48 -6.78 4.41 -1.95
N ALA A 49 -6.47 3.45 -1.08
CA ALA A 49 -5.27 3.47 -0.27
C ALA A 49 -3.99 3.43 -1.14
N ILE A 50 -3.94 2.65 -2.24
CA ILE A 50 -2.78 2.69 -3.15
C ILE A 50 -2.68 4.04 -3.84
N CYS A 51 -3.81 4.58 -4.32
CA CYS A 51 -3.83 5.91 -4.91
C CYS A 51 -3.29 6.97 -3.95
N VAL A 52 -3.70 6.93 -2.67
CA VAL A 52 -3.17 7.85 -1.65
C VAL A 52 -1.67 7.66 -1.44
N VAL A 53 -1.15 6.42 -1.35
CA VAL A 53 0.30 6.16 -1.24
C VAL A 53 1.07 6.75 -2.42
N ILE A 54 0.56 6.56 -3.65
CA ILE A 54 1.23 7.09 -4.86
C ILE A 54 1.20 8.61 -4.88
N LEU A 55 0.03 9.20 -4.61
CA LEU A 55 -0.11 10.65 -4.53
C LEU A 55 0.81 11.22 -3.46
N TRP A 56 0.94 10.53 -2.32
CA TRP A 56 1.87 10.90 -1.27
C TRP A 56 3.31 10.94 -1.78
N HIS A 57 3.80 9.83 -2.33
CA HIS A 57 5.18 9.74 -2.80
C HIS A 57 5.48 10.67 -3.99
N TRP A 58 4.50 11.00 -4.83
CA TRP A 58 4.71 11.86 -6.00
C TRP A 58 4.57 13.35 -5.69
N VAL A 59 3.64 13.72 -4.79
CA VAL A 59 3.26 15.12 -4.55
C VAL A 59 3.80 15.65 -3.22
N PHE A 60 3.85 14.85 -2.16
CA PHE A 60 4.22 15.29 -0.82
C PHE A 60 5.65 14.93 -0.43
N SER A 61 6.51 14.89 -1.44
CA SER A 61 7.83 14.29 -1.39
C SER A 61 8.81 15.23 -2.08
N ILE A 62 9.76 15.83 -1.36
CA ILE A 62 10.77 16.72 -1.95
C ILE A 62 11.91 15.86 -2.49
N THR A 63 11.76 15.34 -3.70
CA THR A 63 12.88 14.65 -4.35
C THR A 63 13.93 15.66 -4.78
N HIS A 64 15.09 15.64 -4.14
CA HIS A 64 16.23 16.48 -4.50
C HIS A 64 17.54 15.73 -4.25
N ARG A 65 18.64 16.24 -4.81
CA ARG A 65 19.97 15.72 -4.50
C ARG A 65 20.52 16.42 -3.26
N GLN A 66 20.85 15.64 -2.24
CA GLN A 66 21.61 16.06 -1.07
C GLN A 66 22.91 15.24 -1.05
N ASP A 67 24.06 15.90 -1.11
CA ASP A 67 25.40 15.27 -1.10
C ASP A 67 25.57 14.15 -2.15
N GLY A 68 24.98 14.34 -3.34
CA GLY A 68 25.03 13.36 -4.44
C GLY A 68 24.00 12.22 -4.36
N GLN A 69 23.29 12.08 -3.24
CA GLN A 69 22.20 11.10 -3.07
C GLN A 69 20.84 11.72 -3.37
N ILE A 70 19.93 10.93 -3.94
CA ILE A 70 18.54 11.36 -4.15
C ILE A 70 17.76 11.08 -2.86
N VAL A 71 17.46 12.15 -2.13
CA VAL A 71 16.65 12.08 -0.92
C VAL A 71 15.21 12.46 -1.22
N ASN A 72 14.29 11.98 -0.38
CA ASN A 72 12.87 12.29 -0.51
C ASN A 72 12.21 12.57 0.86
N PRO A 73 12.56 13.69 1.51
CA PRO A 73 11.92 14.11 2.76
C PRO A 73 10.47 14.57 2.56
N ASN A 74 9.65 14.31 3.58
CA ASN A 74 8.29 14.82 3.68
C ASN A 74 8.31 16.29 4.13
N PRO A 75 7.68 17.23 3.39
CA PRO A 75 7.66 18.67 3.70
C PRO A 75 6.65 19.03 4.79
N ILE A 76 6.07 18.05 5.49
CA ILE A 76 4.93 18.26 6.39
C ILE A 76 5.26 19.15 7.58
N GLU A 77 6.53 19.17 8.00
CA GLU A 77 7.03 20.10 9.01
C GLU A 77 6.88 21.58 8.60
N HIS A 78 6.94 21.87 7.30
CA HIS A 78 6.86 23.23 6.77
C HIS A 78 5.41 23.73 6.62
N VAL A 79 4.42 22.85 6.76
CA VAL A 79 3.00 23.22 6.68
C VAL A 79 2.41 23.19 8.09
N ALA A 80 2.08 24.37 8.62
CA ALA A 80 1.46 24.48 9.94
C ALA A 80 0.20 23.61 10.03
N GLY A 81 0.18 22.66 10.97
CA GLY A 81 -0.93 21.70 11.13
C GLY A 81 -0.96 20.55 10.12
N GLY A 82 0.00 20.44 9.20
CA GLY A 82 0.07 19.38 8.18
C GLY A 82 0.16 17.98 8.79
N TRP A 83 0.69 17.84 10.01
CA TRP A 83 0.74 16.58 10.74
C TRP A 83 -0.66 15.99 11.01
N LEU A 84 -1.72 16.79 11.15
CA LEU A 84 -3.09 16.27 11.30
C LEU A 84 -3.57 15.52 10.05
N LEU A 85 -3.12 15.94 8.87
CA LEU A 85 -3.43 15.24 7.62
C LEU A 85 -2.87 13.81 7.65
N THR A 86 -1.73 13.60 8.31
CA THR A 86 -1.14 12.25 8.46
C THR A 86 -2.05 11.32 9.26
N TRP A 87 -2.88 11.82 10.17
CA TRP A 87 -3.79 10.97 10.94
C TRP A 87 -4.93 10.39 10.07
N LEU A 88 -5.29 11.09 9.00
CA LEU A 88 -6.30 10.63 8.07
C LEU A 88 -5.69 9.88 6.87
N PHE A 89 -4.61 10.42 6.32
CA PHE A 89 -3.98 9.94 5.09
C PHE A 89 -2.86 8.91 5.30
N GLN A 90 -2.52 8.57 6.54
CA GLN A 90 -1.68 7.41 6.81
C GLN A 90 -2.48 6.12 6.55
N VAL A 91 -2.45 5.65 5.31
CA VAL A 91 -3.31 4.57 4.81
C VAL A 91 -2.77 3.15 5.06
N MET A 92 -1.58 3.04 5.63
CA MET A 92 -0.95 1.76 5.94
C MET A 92 -1.84 0.85 6.81
N PRO A 93 -2.44 1.33 7.92
CA PRO A 93 -3.34 0.47 8.70
C PRO A 93 -4.58 0.02 7.93
N ILE A 94 -5.12 0.88 7.06
CA ILE A 94 -6.27 0.55 6.20
C ILE A 94 -5.99 -0.68 5.34
N PHE A 95 -4.78 -0.79 4.77
CA PHE A 95 -4.37 -1.97 4.01
C PHE A 95 -4.39 -3.25 4.84
N PHE A 96 -3.88 -3.20 6.07
CA PHE A 96 -3.84 -4.36 6.96
C PHE A 96 -5.23 -4.76 7.45
N ILE A 97 -6.10 -3.79 7.73
CA ILE A 97 -7.51 -4.05 8.10
C ILE A 97 -8.22 -4.77 6.94
N ILE A 98 -8.11 -4.26 5.72
CA ILE A 98 -8.73 -4.88 4.52
C ILE A 98 -8.08 -6.23 4.20
N GLY A 99 -6.76 -6.32 4.37
CA GLY A 99 -6.01 -7.56 4.26
C GLY A 99 -6.49 -8.60 5.27
N GLY A 100 -6.80 -8.17 6.49
CA GLY A 100 -7.42 -8.93 7.56
C GLY A 100 -8.70 -9.60 7.10
N PHE A 101 -9.66 -8.77 6.72
CA PHE A 101 -10.95 -9.19 6.18
C PHE A 101 -10.79 -10.21 5.04
N ALA A 102 -9.97 -9.88 4.02
CA ALA A 102 -9.81 -10.70 2.83
C ALA A 102 -9.03 -12.00 3.07
N ASN A 103 -8.03 -11.99 3.96
CA ASN A 103 -7.24 -13.18 4.27
C ASN A 103 -8.02 -14.17 5.13
N LEU A 104 -8.85 -13.70 6.07
CA LEU A 104 -9.71 -14.60 6.85
C LEU A 104 -10.77 -15.27 5.97
N THR A 105 -11.41 -14.52 5.05
CA THR A 105 -12.31 -15.11 4.02
C THR A 105 -11.59 -16.13 3.14
N GLY A 106 -10.36 -15.83 2.73
CA GLY A 106 -9.54 -16.76 1.96
C GLY A 106 -9.16 -18.02 2.74
N TRP A 107 -8.84 -17.88 4.02
CA TRP A 107 -8.50 -18.97 4.93
C TRP A 107 -9.70 -19.90 5.12
N ASP A 108 -10.88 -19.35 5.38
CA ASP A 108 -12.10 -20.14 5.53
C ASP A 108 -12.45 -20.91 4.27
N SER A 109 -12.21 -20.34 3.08
CA SER A 109 -12.38 -21.05 1.82
C SER A 109 -11.43 -22.25 1.67
N VAL A 110 -10.16 -22.11 2.06
CA VAL A 110 -9.17 -23.20 2.01
C VAL A 110 -9.50 -24.30 3.02
N VAL A 111 -9.91 -23.93 4.22
CA VAL A 111 -10.34 -24.88 5.26
C VAL A 111 -11.58 -25.65 4.81
N ARG A 112 -12.58 -24.97 4.20
CA ARG A 112 -13.78 -25.62 3.67
C ARG A 112 -13.51 -26.58 2.51
N SER A 113 -12.51 -26.30 1.67
CA SER A 113 -12.12 -27.19 0.58
C SER A 113 -11.22 -28.36 1.03
N GLY A 114 -11.02 -28.55 2.34
CA GLY A 114 -10.18 -29.62 2.90
C GLY A 114 -8.68 -29.45 2.61
N GLN A 115 -8.27 -28.28 2.11
CA GLN A 115 -6.88 -28.01 1.79
C GLN A 115 -6.11 -27.56 3.04
N GLY A 116 -4.85 -27.96 3.13
CA GLY A 116 -4.00 -27.70 4.30
C GLY A 116 -3.49 -26.26 4.41
N THR A 117 -2.89 -25.95 5.57
CA THR A 117 -2.26 -24.65 5.85
C THR A 117 -1.24 -24.25 4.78
N LEU A 118 -0.46 -25.23 4.30
CA LEU A 118 0.55 -25.03 3.26
C LEU A 118 -0.05 -24.52 1.95
N ALA A 119 -1.23 -24.99 1.54
CA ALA A 119 -1.88 -24.54 0.32
C ALA A 119 -2.29 -23.06 0.39
N PHE A 120 -2.80 -22.62 1.56
CA PHE A 120 -3.10 -21.20 1.78
C PHE A 120 -1.84 -20.33 1.68
N VAL A 121 -0.78 -20.72 2.40
CA VAL A 121 0.47 -19.98 2.46
C VAL A 121 1.12 -19.91 1.08
N TRP A 122 1.26 -21.04 0.38
CA TRP A 122 1.87 -21.08 -0.96
C TRP A 122 1.13 -20.20 -1.97
N ARG A 123 -0.20 -20.31 -2.05
CA ARG A 123 -0.98 -19.49 -2.99
C ARG A 123 -0.89 -18.01 -2.66
N ARG A 124 -0.85 -17.63 -1.38
CA ARG A 124 -0.78 -16.22 -0.96
C ARG A 124 0.61 -15.64 -1.13
N LEU A 125 1.65 -16.35 -0.68
CA LEU A 125 3.04 -15.94 -0.84
C LEU A 125 3.41 -15.86 -2.32
N GLY A 126 3.08 -16.85 -3.14
CA GLY A 126 3.41 -16.82 -4.56
C GLY A 126 2.85 -15.56 -5.23
N ARG A 127 1.64 -15.15 -4.89
CA ARG A 127 1.00 -13.94 -5.45
C ARG A 127 1.64 -12.62 -5.01
N LEU A 128 2.39 -12.59 -3.91
CA LEU A 128 3.01 -11.39 -3.36
C LEU A 128 4.53 -11.36 -3.63
N VAL A 129 5.21 -12.47 -3.34
CA VAL A 129 6.66 -12.63 -3.41
C VAL A 129 7.14 -12.78 -4.84
N LEU A 130 6.47 -13.55 -5.72
CA LEU A 130 6.94 -13.72 -7.10
C LEU A 130 7.00 -12.39 -7.87
N PRO A 131 5.97 -11.52 -7.85
CA PRO A 131 6.06 -10.21 -8.49
C PRO A 131 7.15 -9.32 -7.89
N ALA A 132 7.36 -9.39 -6.58
CA ALA A 132 8.44 -8.66 -5.91
C ALA A 132 9.83 -9.18 -6.31
N LEU A 133 10.01 -10.49 -6.46
CA LEU A 133 11.26 -11.08 -6.95
C LEU A 133 11.55 -10.67 -8.39
N VAL A 134 10.53 -10.62 -9.26
CA VAL A 134 10.67 -10.09 -10.63
C VAL A 134 11.12 -8.62 -10.59
N PHE A 135 10.51 -7.81 -9.74
CA PHE A 135 10.89 -6.41 -9.55
C PHE A 135 12.36 -6.27 -9.10
N ILE A 136 12.76 -7.03 -8.07
CA ILE A 136 14.14 -7.04 -7.56
C ILE A 136 15.11 -7.46 -8.66
N LEU A 137 14.82 -8.54 -9.39
CA LEU A 137 15.67 -9.04 -10.47
C LEU A 137 15.85 -8.00 -11.59
N VAL A 138 14.78 -7.31 -11.99
CA VAL A 138 14.88 -6.24 -13.00
C VAL A 138 15.78 -5.12 -12.51
N TRP A 139 15.65 -4.72 -11.23
CA TRP A 139 16.51 -3.70 -10.64
C TRP A 139 17.98 -4.12 -10.53
N VAL A 140 18.25 -5.39 -10.20
CA VAL A 140 19.60 -5.96 -10.22
C VAL A 140 20.20 -5.88 -11.62
N ILE A 141 19.42 -6.23 -12.66
CA ILE A 141 19.87 -6.14 -14.06
C ILE A 141 20.16 -4.68 -14.44
N ILE A 142 19.28 -3.73 -14.07
CA ILE A 142 19.49 -2.30 -14.31
C ILE A 142 20.77 -1.80 -13.64
N ASP A 143 21.01 -2.17 -12.38
CA ASP A 143 22.22 -1.80 -11.64
C ASP A 143 23.49 -2.34 -12.31
N VAL A 144 23.48 -3.62 -12.72
CA VAL A 144 24.61 -4.25 -13.42
C VAL A 144 24.91 -3.55 -14.74
N ILE A 145 23.88 -3.25 -15.54
CA ILE A 145 24.06 -2.54 -16.82
C ILE A 145 24.62 -1.13 -16.57
N ALA A 146 24.06 -0.39 -15.61
CA ALA A 146 24.51 0.96 -15.28
C ALA A 146 25.97 1.01 -14.82
N ARG A 147 26.43 0.03 -14.05
CA ARG A 147 27.84 -0.10 -13.62
C ARG A 147 28.81 -0.25 -14.78
N VAL A 148 28.38 -0.86 -15.88
CA VAL A 148 29.24 -1.10 -17.06
C VAL A 148 29.16 0.06 -18.06
N THR A 149 28.04 0.79 -18.10
CA THR A 149 27.81 1.82 -19.13
C THR A 149 28.05 3.26 -18.66
N ILE A 150 27.94 3.54 -17.36
CA ILE A 150 28.02 4.91 -16.80
C ILE A 150 29.32 5.06 -16.00
N PRO A 151 30.27 5.92 -16.47
CA PRO A 151 31.45 6.28 -15.68
C PRO A 151 31.07 6.87 -14.32
N ASP A 152 31.83 6.53 -13.28
CA ASP A 152 31.63 7.02 -11.89
C ASP A 152 30.24 6.70 -11.30
N TYR A 153 29.54 5.69 -11.82
CA TYR A 153 28.30 5.21 -11.22
C TYR A 153 28.56 4.60 -9.84
N THR A 154 28.14 5.33 -8.80
CA THR A 154 28.27 4.94 -7.40
C THR A 154 27.40 3.74 -6.99
N GLY A 155 26.65 3.15 -7.94
CA GLY A 155 25.74 2.03 -7.70
C GLY A 155 24.32 2.47 -7.37
N ALA A 156 23.36 1.60 -7.65
CA ALA A 156 21.95 1.79 -7.34
C ALA A 156 21.72 1.92 -5.83
N LEU A 157 22.68 1.56 -4.97
CA LEU A 157 22.59 1.69 -3.52
C LEU A 157 22.28 3.12 -3.06
N ASN A 158 22.66 4.16 -3.82
CA ASN A 158 22.30 5.56 -3.51
C ASN A 158 20.85 5.92 -3.88
N VAL A 159 20.20 5.12 -4.71
CA VAL A 159 18.80 5.28 -5.15
C VAL A 159 17.89 4.19 -4.55
N MET A 160 18.48 3.11 -4.04
CA MET A 160 17.84 1.96 -3.39
C MET A 160 16.93 2.37 -2.24
N PRO A 161 17.33 3.25 -1.30
CA PRO A 161 16.44 3.65 -0.22
C PRO A 161 15.12 4.20 -0.76
N LEU A 162 15.15 5.06 -1.78
CA LEU A 162 13.95 5.63 -2.38
C LEU A 162 13.03 4.57 -2.99
N VAL A 163 13.60 3.64 -3.75
CA VAL A 163 12.82 2.66 -4.53
C VAL A 163 12.38 1.47 -3.68
N PHE A 164 13.17 1.07 -2.68
CA PHE A 164 12.98 -0.15 -1.90
C PHE A 164 12.34 0.11 -0.54
N THR A 165 12.30 1.36 -0.05
CA THR A 165 11.57 1.69 1.18
C THR A 165 10.16 1.11 1.18
N PRO A 166 9.33 1.26 0.14
CA PRO A 166 7.98 0.67 0.16
C PRO A 166 7.96 -0.87 0.31
N LEU A 167 9.04 -1.61 0.04
CA LEU A 167 9.06 -3.06 0.17
C LEU A 167 8.95 -3.55 1.62
N TRP A 168 9.31 -2.73 2.62
CA TRP A 168 9.11 -3.12 4.03
C TRP A 168 7.63 -3.35 4.33
N PHE A 169 6.73 -2.55 3.74
CA PHE A 169 5.28 -2.76 3.85
C PHE A 169 4.87 -4.12 3.31
N LEU A 170 5.42 -4.52 2.16
CA LEU A 170 5.14 -5.83 1.57
C LEU A 170 5.67 -6.97 2.45
N ALA A 171 6.82 -6.79 3.10
CA ALA A 171 7.36 -7.73 4.06
C ALA A 171 6.46 -7.85 5.30
N ALA A 172 6.03 -6.72 5.89
CA ALA A 172 5.10 -6.71 7.02
C ALA A 172 3.72 -7.31 6.66
N TYR A 173 3.21 -7.04 5.46
CA TYR A 173 1.96 -7.63 4.96
C TYR A 173 2.09 -9.14 4.73
N THR A 174 3.23 -9.57 4.20
CA THR A 174 3.59 -10.98 4.06
C THR A 174 3.62 -11.66 5.43
N TRP A 175 4.27 -11.05 6.42
CA TRP A 175 4.30 -11.53 7.80
C TRP A 175 2.88 -11.70 8.39
N ALA A 176 2.04 -10.66 8.32
CA ALA A 176 0.66 -10.76 8.78
C ALA A 176 -0.13 -11.86 8.06
N THR A 177 0.12 -12.06 6.76
CA THR A 177 -0.51 -13.12 5.95
C THR A 177 -0.02 -14.52 6.35
N LEU A 178 1.26 -14.68 6.67
CA LEU A 178 1.83 -15.94 7.17
C LEU A 178 1.25 -16.33 8.53
N MET A 179 0.92 -15.35 9.36
CA MET A 179 0.35 -15.56 10.69
C MET A 179 -1.14 -15.90 10.67
N VAL A 180 -1.84 -15.74 9.53
CA VAL A 180 -3.29 -16.00 9.39
C VAL A 180 -3.73 -17.36 9.95
N PRO A 181 -3.05 -18.50 9.68
CA PRO A 181 -3.49 -19.78 10.23
C PRO A 181 -3.48 -19.81 11.77
N LEU A 182 -2.52 -19.12 12.40
CA LEU A 182 -2.44 -19.01 13.85
C LEU A 182 -3.49 -18.03 14.39
N THR A 183 -3.52 -16.82 13.83
CA THR A 183 -4.38 -15.74 14.28
C THR A 183 -5.85 -16.04 14.03
N ALA A 184 -6.20 -16.73 12.94
CA ALA A 184 -7.56 -17.19 12.66
C ALA A 184 -8.01 -18.25 13.68
N ARG A 185 -7.12 -19.16 14.11
CA ARG A 185 -7.45 -20.13 15.19
C ARG A 185 -7.66 -19.41 16.52
N MET A 186 -6.81 -18.43 16.85
CA MET A 186 -6.97 -17.61 18.05
C MET A 186 -8.28 -16.81 18.02
N HIS A 187 -8.59 -16.18 16.90
CA HIS A 187 -9.83 -15.41 16.70
C HIS A 187 -11.07 -16.30 16.81
N ARG A 188 -11.06 -17.51 16.25
CA ARG A 188 -12.18 -18.46 16.42
C ARG A 188 -12.35 -18.94 17.85
N ARG A 189 -11.25 -19.11 18.60
CA ARG A 189 -11.29 -19.60 19.99
C ARG A 189 -11.68 -18.53 20.99
N PHE A 190 -11.18 -17.31 20.83
CA PHE A 190 -11.31 -16.23 21.81
C PHE A 190 -12.18 -15.06 21.32
N GLY A 191 -12.63 -15.09 20.06
CA GLY A 191 -13.42 -14.01 19.47
C GLY A 191 -12.70 -12.66 19.57
N PRO A 192 -13.42 -11.58 19.93
CA PRO A 192 -12.84 -10.24 20.08
C PRO A 192 -11.71 -10.14 21.11
N MET A 193 -11.65 -11.05 22.08
CA MET A 193 -10.58 -11.04 23.09
C MET A 193 -9.21 -11.27 22.48
N SER A 194 -9.11 -11.97 21.33
CA SER A 194 -7.85 -12.13 20.60
C SER A 194 -7.22 -10.77 20.23
N SER A 195 -8.02 -9.84 19.70
CA SER A 195 -7.61 -8.47 19.40
C SER A 195 -7.25 -7.69 20.67
N VAL A 196 -7.99 -7.88 21.76
CA VAL A 196 -7.69 -7.23 23.05
C VAL A 196 -6.33 -7.69 23.58
N PHE A 197 -6.05 -9.00 23.59
CA PHE A 197 -4.75 -9.52 24.03
C PHE A 197 -3.60 -9.00 23.17
N LEU A 198 -3.78 -8.93 21.85
CA LEU A 198 -2.79 -8.34 20.95
C LEU A 198 -2.60 -6.84 21.18
N GLY A 199 -3.68 -6.09 21.42
CA GLY A 199 -3.60 -4.67 21.75
C GLY A 199 -2.87 -4.40 23.07
N VAL A 200 -3.11 -5.23 24.09
CA VAL A 200 -2.38 -5.17 25.36
C VAL A 200 -0.91 -5.52 25.15
N ALA A 201 -0.60 -6.54 24.34
CA ALA A 201 0.78 -6.90 24.02
C ALA A 201 1.51 -5.75 23.31
N VAL A 202 0.86 -5.07 22.35
CA VAL A 202 1.41 -3.86 21.71
C VAL A 202 1.73 -2.79 22.76
N ALA A 203 0.79 -2.46 23.64
CA ALA A 203 0.99 -1.43 24.65
C ALA A 203 2.13 -1.79 25.62
N VAL A 204 2.19 -3.04 26.08
CA VAL A 204 3.23 -3.51 27.02
C VAL A 204 4.61 -3.49 26.37
N VAL A 205 4.73 -3.95 25.12
CA VAL A 205 6.02 -3.96 24.41
C VAL A 205 6.48 -2.53 24.10
N ASP A 206 5.58 -1.64 23.71
CA ASP A 206 5.92 -0.23 23.42
C ASP A 206 6.34 0.52 24.69
N VAL A 207 5.59 0.36 25.79
CA VAL A 207 5.99 0.93 27.09
C VAL A 207 7.32 0.34 27.55
N GLY A 208 7.53 -0.97 27.39
CA GLY A 208 8.79 -1.63 27.73
C GLY A 208 9.97 -1.11 26.90
N ARG A 209 9.76 -0.78 25.62
CA ARG A 209 10.76 -0.16 24.74
C ARG A 209 11.25 1.16 25.33
N PHE A 210 10.34 2.07 25.65
CA PHE A 210 10.69 3.42 26.13
C PHE A 210 11.11 3.44 27.60
N ALA A 211 10.52 2.61 28.46
CA ALA A 211 10.87 2.55 29.88
C ALA A 211 12.20 1.82 30.13
N GLY A 212 12.53 0.82 29.29
CA GLY A 212 13.75 0.02 29.42
C GLY A 212 14.90 0.45 28.50
N ASP A 213 14.69 1.48 27.65
CA ASP A 213 15.63 1.93 26.60
C ASP A 213 16.12 0.78 25.70
N GLN A 214 15.21 -0.15 25.39
CA GLN A 214 15.50 -1.36 24.63
C GLN A 214 14.99 -1.24 23.20
N GLU A 215 15.81 -0.73 22.27
CA GLU A 215 15.40 -0.50 20.89
C GLU A 215 14.90 -1.76 20.16
N TRP A 216 15.43 -2.94 20.51
CA TRP A 216 15.03 -4.20 19.89
C TRP A 216 13.54 -4.54 20.12
N LEU A 217 12.95 -4.07 21.23
CA LEU A 217 11.51 -4.19 21.49
C LEU A 217 10.68 -3.43 20.45
N GLY A 218 11.22 -2.41 19.79
CA GLY A 218 10.56 -1.73 18.69
C GLY A 218 10.30 -2.67 17.50
N TYR A 219 11.23 -3.56 17.16
CA TYR A 219 11.03 -4.51 16.06
C TYR A 219 10.00 -5.58 16.43
N VAL A 220 10.00 -6.03 17.70
CA VAL A 220 8.96 -6.92 18.22
C VAL A 220 7.60 -6.23 18.18
N ASN A 221 7.52 -4.97 18.63
CA ASN A 221 6.29 -4.20 18.60
C ASN A 221 5.78 -4.06 17.16
N SER A 222 6.66 -3.76 16.21
CA SER A 222 6.33 -3.72 14.78
C SER A 222 5.66 -5.00 14.31
N ALA A 223 6.24 -6.16 14.63
CA ALA A 223 5.67 -7.45 14.24
C ALA A 223 4.27 -7.70 14.85
N VAL A 224 4.04 -7.26 16.09
CA VAL A 224 2.77 -7.46 16.82
C VAL A 224 1.71 -6.45 16.39
N VAL A 225 2.05 -5.17 16.21
CA VAL A 225 1.14 -4.10 15.76
C VAL A 225 0.48 -4.50 14.44
N TRP A 226 1.24 -4.96 13.46
CA TRP A 226 0.66 -5.32 12.16
C TRP A 226 -0.25 -6.55 12.24
N ILE A 227 0.00 -7.49 13.16
CA ILE A 227 -0.94 -8.58 13.46
C ILE A 227 -2.20 -8.05 14.12
N PHE A 228 -2.08 -7.15 15.10
CA PHE A 228 -3.21 -6.50 15.77
C PHE A 228 -4.10 -5.76 14.77
N VAL A 229 -3.53 -4.91 13.92
CA VAL A 229 -4.26 -4.18 12.88
C VAL A 229 -4.93 -5.13 11.90
N HIS A 230 -4.29 -6.26 11.57
CA HIS A 230 -4.89 -7.32 10.75
C HIS A 230 -6.12 -7.95 11.42
N GLN A 231 -6.09 -8.14 12.74
CA GLN A 231 -7.24 -8.65 13.51
C GLN A 231 -8.44 -7.69 13.53
N LEU A 232 -8.24 -6.37 13.45
CA LEU A 232 -9.36 -5.43 13.32
C LEU A 232 -10.21 -5.72 12.07
N GLY A 233 -9.57 -6.20 10.99
CA GLY A 233 -10.25 -6.71 9.81
C GLY A 233 -11.10 -7.96 10.06
N TYR A 234 -10.71 -8.82 11.01
CA TYR A 234 -11.45 -10.02 11.37
C TYR A 234 -12.72 -9.65 12.14
N LEU A 235 -12.60 -8.69 13.06
CA LEU A 235 -13.72 -8.13 13.80
C LEU A 235 -14.75 -7.48 12.88
N TRP A 236 -14.28 -6.77 11.85
CA TRP A 236 -15.15 -6.21 10.83
C TRP A 236 -15.86 -7.32 10.03
N ARG A 237 -15.13 -8.36 9.61
CA ARG A 237 -15.69 -9.46 8.81
C ARG A 237 -16.79 -10.23 9.53
N ASP A 238 -16.57 -10.56 10.80
CA ASP A 238 -17.49 -11.38 11.58
C ASP A 238 -18.63 -10.56 12.24
N GLY A 239 -18.75 -9.27 11.92
CA GLY A 239 -19.87 -8.43 12.36
C GLY A 239 -19.81 -7.99 13.83
N TYR A 240 -18.71 -8.25 14.55
CA TYR A 240 -18.55 -7.83 15.95
C TYR A 240 -18.64 -6.32 16.16
N LEU A 241 -18.46 -5.54 15.10
CA LEU A 241 -18.45 -4.08 15.08
C LEU A 241 -19.68 -3.49 14.36
N ASP A 242 -20.74 -4.27 14.13
CA ASP A 242 -21.90 -3.81 13.38
C ASP A 242 -22.77 -2.78 14.10
N GLN A 243 -22.74 -2.79 15.43
CA GLN A 243 -23.47 -1.81 16.23
C GLN A 243 -22.90 -0.40 16.01
N TYR A 244 -23.76 0.56 15.67
CA TYR A 244 -23.36 1.93 15.34
C TYR A 244 -22.50 2.58 16.43
N TRP A 245 -22.90 2.41 17.71
CA TRP A 245 -22.16 2.99 18.83
C TRP A 245 -20.72 2.44 18.93
N ARG A 246 -20.48 1.17 18.57
CA ARG A 246 -19.12 0.58 18.57
C ARG A 246 -18.25 1.23 17.50
N ARG A 247 -18.81 1.52 16.33
CA ARG A 247 -18.10 2.20 15.23
C ARG A 247 -17.69 3.62 15.64
N CYS A 248 -18.61 4.35 16.27
CA CYS A 248 -18.31 5.68 16.82
C CYS A 248 -17.30 5.61 17.97
N ALA A 249 -17.44 4.65 18.89
CA ALA A 249 -16.52 4.46 20.00
C ALA A 249 -15.10 4.12 19.52
N LEU A 250 -14.95 3.31 18.48
CA LEU A 250 -13.66 3.04 17.86
C LEU A 250 -13.07 4.31 17.22
N ALA A 251 -13.86 5.04 16.44
CA ALA A 251 -13.42 6.27 15.80
C ALA A 251 -12.95 7.30 16.85
N VAL A 252 -13.82 7.67 17.77
CA VAL A 252 -13.53 8.67 18.81
C VAL A 252 -12.43 8.17 19.74
N GLY A 253 -12.51 6.92 20.23
CA GLY A 253 -11.54 6.35 21.16
C GLY A 253 -10.15 6.24 20.55
N GLY A 254 -10.03 5.72 19.33
CA GLY A 254 -8.74 5.60 18.64
C GLY A 254 -8.07 6.95 18.43
N TYR A 255 -8.79 7.93 17.88
CA TYR A 255 -8.24 9.27 17.67
C TYR A 255 -7.99 10.03 18.97
N SER A 256 -8.77 9.78 20.03
CA SER A 256 -8.50 10.36 21.35
C SER A 256 -7.21 9.80 21.97
N ILE A 257 -6.95 8.50 21.79
CA ILE A 257 -5.68 7.88 22.23
C ILE A 257 -4.51 8.45 21.44
N VAL A 258 -4.64 8.63 20.12
CA VAL A 258 -3.61 9.30 19.30
C VAL A 258 -3.36 10.72 19.79
N ALA A 259 -4.42 11.51 20.01
CA ALA A 259 -4.30 12.87 20.51
C ALA A 259 -3.63 12.93 21.88
N LEU A 260 -3.98 12.04 22.80
CA LEU A 260 -3.37 11.97 24.13
C LEU A 260 -1.90 11.52 24.06
N ALA A 261 -1.59 10.51 23.25
CA ALA A 261 -0.22 10.00 23.12
C ALA A 261 0.73 11.06 22.55
N THR A 262 0.27 11.85 21.58
CA THR A 262 1.06 12.90 20.91
C THR A 262 1.26 14.17 21.73
N VAL A 263 0.70 14.24 22.96
CA VAL A 263 1.08 15.24 23.96
C VAL A 263 2.43 14.91 24.61
N HIS A 264 2.82 13.64 24.62
CA HIS A 264 4.06 13.17 25.23
C HIS A 264 5.22 13.21 24.22
N ASP A 265 6.38 13.74 24.61
CA ASP A 265 7.53 13.93 23.72
C ASP A 265 8.10 12.63 23.12
N ALA A 266 7.83 11.49 23.77
CA ALA A 266 8.18 10.16 23.26
C ALA A 266 7.46 9.77 21.95
N TYR A 267 6.32 10.40 21.65
CA TYR A 267 5.50 10.07 20.49
C TYR A 267 5.36 11.28 19.56
N PRO A 268 5.89 11.18 18.32
CA PRO A 268 5.73 12.23 17.34
C PRO A 268 4.28 12.52 16.98
N ARG A 269 3.96 13.79 16.71
CA ARG A 269 2.62 14.21 16.27
C ARG A 269 2.30 13.70 14.87
N SER A 270 3.31 13.61 14.02
CA SER A 270 3.18 13.06 12.68
C SER A 270 3.09 11.54 12.73
N MET A 271 2.17 10.94 11.96
CA MET A 271 2.07 9.49 11.81
C MET A 271 2.96 8.96 10.68
N VAL A 272 3.71 9.83 10.01
CA VAL A 272 4.74 9.51 9.01
C VAL A 272 6.09 10.01 9.49
N SER A 273 7.18 9.42 8.98
CA SER A 273 8.53 9.92 9.26
C SER A 273 8.74 11.31 8.69
N ILE A 274 9.27 12.22 9.51
CA ILE A 274 9.67 13.58 9.12
C ILE A 274 11.19 13.71 9.40
N PRO A 275 11.96 14.42 8.57
CA PRO A 275 13.35 14.74 8.89
C PRO A 275 13.49 15.42 10.25
N GLY A 276 14.51 15.08 11.03
CA GLY A 276 14.79 15.74 12.32
C GLY A 276 14.04 15.19 13.54
N GLU A 277 13.03 14.32 13.37
CA GLU A 277 12.45 13.59 14.51
C GLU A 277 13.30 12.36 14.88
N GLN A 278 13.59 12.18 16.17
CA GLN A 278 14.44 11.08 16.65
C GLN A 278 13.80 9.70 16.52
N VAL A 279 12.46 9.64 16.47
CA VAL A 279 11.70 8.38 16.41
C VAL A 279 10.71 8.44 15.25
N SER A 280 10.78 7.48 14.32
CA SER A 280 9.70 7.27 13.35
C SER A 280 8.59 6.42 13.98
N PRO A 281 7.31 6.82 13.91
CA PRO A 281 6.20 5.99 14.39
C PRO A 281 5.98 4.73 13.55
N MET A 282 6.61 4.63 12.37
CA MET A 282 6.36 3.56 11.39
C MET A 282 7.43 2.49 11.38
N TRP A 283 8.70 2.83 11.67
CA TRP A 283 9.79 1.88 11.70
C TRP A 283 10.90 2.31 12.68
N PRO A 284 11.01 1.66 13.87
CA PRO A 284 10.11 0.62 14.39
C PRO A 284 8.73 1.16 14.81
N THR A 285 7.65 0.44 14.47
CA THR A 285 6.26 0.86 14.66
C THR A 285 5.88 0.98 16.15
N THR A 286 5.18 2.07 16.51
CA THR A 286 4.73 2.33 17.90
C THR A 286 3.26 1.97 18.13
N ALA A 287 2.83 1.96 19.40
CA ALA A 287 1.44 1.73 19.78
C ALA A 287 0.48 2.81 19.25
N VAL A 288 0.99 4.00 18.91
CA VAL A 288 0.19 5.09 18.35
C VAL A 288 -0.39 4.72 16.98
N ILE A 289 0.34 3.93 16.17
CA ILE A 289 -0.19 3.40 14.90
C ILE A 289 -1.32 2.39 15.13
N ALA A 290 -1.25 1.60 16.21
CA ALA A 290 -2.35 0.71 16.59
C ALA A 290 -3.59 1.53 17.02
N ALA A 291 -3.42 2.61 17.79
CA ALA A 291 -4.51 3.52 18.14
C ALA A 291 -5.11 4.22 16.92
N LEU A 292 -4.26 4.64 15.98
CA LEU A 292 -4.68 5.19 14.70
C LEU A 292 -5.53 4.19 13.91
N ALA A 293 -5.10 2.94 13.85
CA ALA A 293 -5.83 1.86 13.18
C ALA A 293 -7.21 1.61 13.79
N ILE A 294 -7.33 1.69 15.12
CA ILE A 294 -8.61 1.61 15.84
C ILE A 294 -9.54 2.74 15.37
N GLY A 295 -9.04 3.98 15.35
CA GLY A 295 -9.77 5.16 14.88
C GLY A 295 -10.23 5.01 13.43
N GLN A 296 -9.30 4.65 12.54
CA GLN A 296 -9.56 4.42 11.12
C GLN A 296 -10.54 3.28 10.88
N THR A 297 -10.52 2.20 11.68
CA THR A 297 -11.49 1.11 11.59
C THR A 297 -12.91 1.61 11.85
N GLY A 298 -13.09 2.46 12.87
CA GLY A 298 -14.38 3.10 13.14
C GLY A 298 -14.87 3.95 11.97
N LEU A 299 -14.01 4.81 11.40
CA LEU A 299 -14.34 5.64 10.24
C LEU A 299 -14.68 4.80 9.00
N ILE A 300 -13.88 3.77 8.70
CA ILE A 300 -14.10 2.85 7.58
C ILE A 300 -15.49 2.20 7.71
N MET A 301 -15.84 1.72 8.90
CA MET A 301 -17.12 1.06 9.12
C MET A 301 -18.32 2.00 9.10
N LEU A 302 -18.14 3.27 9.47
CA LEU A 302 -19.15 4.31 9.30
C LEU A 302 -19.33 4.67 7.81
N ALA A 303 -18.24 4.71 7.04
CA ALA A 303 -18.26 5.02 5.61
C ALA A 303 -18.70 3.84 4.74
N ALA A 304 -18.49 2.59 5.17
CA ALA A 304 -18.71 1.39 4.37
C ALA A 304 -20.14 1.27 3.80
N PRO A 305 -21.24 1.54 4.54
CA PRO A 305 -22.59 1.50 3.97
C PRO A 305 -22.84 2.55 2.88
N ILE A 306 -22.21 3.72 2.98
CA ILE A 306 -22.31 4.79 1.98
C ILE A 306 -21.52 4.39 0.73
N LEU A 307 -20.29 3.92 0.93
CA LEU A 307 -19.42 3.44 -0.16
C LEU A 307 -20.06 2.25 -0.88
N ASN A 308 -20.61 1.28 -0.18
CA ASN A 308 -21.28 0.13 -0.78
C ASN A 308 -22.47 0.54 -1.64
N ARG A 309 -23.31 1.48 -1.17
CA ARG A 309 -24.42 2.04 -1.96
C ARG A 309 -23.93 2.76 -3.22
N TRP A 310 -22.88 3.57 -3.09
CA TRP A 310 -22.30 4.28 -4.24
C TRP A 310 -21.68 3.33 -5.27
N LEU A 311 -21.01 2.27 -4.81
CA LEU A 311 -20.36 1.24 -5.63
C LEU A 311 -21.35 0.22 -6.23
N GLN A 312 -22.65 0.36 -5.99
CA GLN A 312 -23.66 -0.33 -6.79
C GLN A 312 -23.70 0.20 -8.24
N ARG A 313 -23.25 1.45 -8.47
CA ARG A 313 -23.11 2.02 -9.82
C ARG A 313 -22.02 1.27 -10.61
N ARG A 314 -22.34 0.84 -11.83
CA ARG A 314 -21.40 0.08 -12.70
C ARG A 314 -20.09 0.83 -12.96
N VAL A 315 -20.15 2.12 -13.29
CA VAL A 315 -18.96 2.87 -13.74
C VAL A 315 -17.89 2.99 -12.63
N PRO A 316 -18.19 3.46 -11.40
CA PRO A 316 -17.21 3.49 -10.32
C PRO A 316 -16.64 2.10 -9.98
N TYR A 317 -17.49 1.08 -9.93
CA TYR A 317 -17.06 -0.26 -9.56
C TYR A 317 -16.16 -0.89 -10.64
N ARG A 318 -16.43 -0.62 -11.93
CA ARG A 318 -15.57 -1.05 -13.04
C ARG A 318 -14.14 -0.53 -12.89
N LEU A 319 -13.98 0.73 -12.47
CA LEU A 319 -12.65 1.31 -12.22
C LEU A 319 -11.94 0.61 -11.06
N VAL A 320 -12.67 0.29 -9.97
CA VAL A 320 -12.14 -0.46 -8.83
C VAL A 320 -11.65 -1.85 -9.26
N VAL A 321 -12.43 -2.58 -10.06
CA VAL A 321 -12.04 -3.91 -10.55
C VAL A 321 -10.82 -3.83 -11.47
N LEU A 322 -10.79 -2.85 -12.38
CA LEU A 322 -9.67 -2.64 -13.29
C LEU A 322 -8.37 -2.32 -12.54
N LEU A 323 -8.41 -1.36 -11.62
CA LEU A 323 -7.25 -0.96 -10.81
C LEU A 323 -6.83 -2.06 -9.83
N GLY A 324 -7.80 -2.74 -9.23
CA GLY A 324 -7.56 -3.87 -8.33
C GLY A 324 -6.81 -5.04 -8.99
N GLY A 325 -6.96 -5.20 -10.32
CA GLY A 325 -6.27 -6.21 -11.11
C GLY A 325 -4.77 -5.96 -11.30
N VAL A 326 -4.31 -4.70 -11.20
CA VAL A 326 -2.92 -4.28 -11.42
C VAL A 326 -2.29 -3.63 -10.19
N LEU A 327 -2.97 -3.71 -9.05
CA LEU A 327 -2.65 -2.96 -7.84
C LEU A 327 -1.23 -3.24 -7.31
N LEU A 328 -0.80 -4.51 -7.31
CA LEU A 328 0.54 -4.87 -6.85
C LEU A 328 1.61 -4.41 -7.84
N THR A 329 1.39 -4.59 -9.15
CA THR A 329 2.26 -4.01 -10.19
C THR A 329 2.40 -2.49 -10.00
N VAL A 330 1.30 -1.77 -9.90
CA VAL A 330 1.32 -0.31 -9.67
C VAL A 330 2.11 0.03 -8.39
N PHE A 331 1.88 -0.68 -7.29
CA PHE A 331 2.60 -0.50 -6.04
C PHE A 331 4.11 -0.76 -6.15
N LEU A 332 4.54 -1.78 -6.89
CA LEU A 332 5.98 -2.06 -7.04
C LEU A 332 6.68 -1.01 -7.92
N TRP A 333 6.01 -0.57 -8.99
CA TRP A 333 6.66 0.23 -10.04
C TRP A 333 6.49 1.75 -9.90
N HIS A 334 5.61 2.25 -9.02
CA HIS A 334 5.36 3.70 -8.92
C HIS A 334 6.59 4.55 -8.53
N MET A 335 7.47 4.05 -7.64
CA MET A 335 8.72 4.76 -7.31
C MET A 335 9.72 4.70 -8.47
N THR A 336 9.74 3.61 -9.23
CA THR A 336 10.57 3.50 -10.44
C THR A 336 10.08 4.49 -11.51
N ALA A 337 8.77 4.62 -11.69
CA ALA A 337 8.19 5.59 -12.61
C ALA A 337 8.52 7.04 -12.18
N MET A 338 8.43 7.34 -10.88
CA MET A 338 8.80 8.65 -10.34
C MET A 338 10.28 8.95 -10.58
N LEU A 339 11.17 8.00 -10.29
CA LEU A 339 12.59 8.14 -10.53
C LEU A 339 12.92 8.36 -12.01
N ALA A 340 12.30 7.60 -12.91
CA ALA A 340 12.50 7.77 -14.34
C ALA A 340 12.06 9.17 -14.81
N ALA A 341 10.91 9.66 -14.33
CA ALA A 341 10.45 11.02 -14.61
C ALA A 341 11.42 12.07 -14.03
N PHE A 342 11.95 11.83 -12.84
CA PHE A 342 12.93 12.70 -12.20
C PHE A 342 14.24 12.80 -13.00
N LEU A 343 14.82 11.65 -13.38
CA LEU A 343 16.04 11.61 -14.19
C LEU A 343 15.83 12.23 -15.58
N ALA A 344 14.65 12.05 -16.18
CA ALA A 344 14.32 12.69 -17.44
C ALA A 344 14.23 14.22 -17.30
N ALA A 345 13.66 14.72 -16.21
CA ALA A 345 13.60 16.15 -15.92
C ALA A 345 15.01 16.74 -15.69
N GLU A 346 15.87 16.08 -14.90
CA GLU A 346 17.27 16.48 -14.74
C GLU A 346 18.02 16.51 -16.09
N GLY A 347 17.83 15.49 -16.93
CA GLY A 347 18.45 15.42 -18.26
C GLY A 347 17.99 16.51 -19.23
N LEU A 348 16.81 17.09 -19.01
CA LEU A 348 16.29 18.24 -19.75
C LEU A 348 16.75 19.59 -19.16
N GLY A 349 17.59 19.57 -18.11
CA GLY A 349 18.12 20.77 -17.46
C GLY A 349 17.21 21.36 -16.37
N PHE A 350 16.18 20.64 -15.91
CA PHE A 350 15.36 21.08 -14.79
C PHE A 350 16.04 20.76 -13.46
N THR A 351 16.34 21.78 -12.67
CA THR A 351 16.75 21.61 -11.27
C THR A 351 15.50 21.57 -10.36
N PRO A 352 15.28 20.48 -9.62
CA PRO A 352 14.21 20.41 -8.63
C PRO A 352 14.43 21.43 -7.53
N VAL A 353 13.39 22.19 -7.18
CA VAL A 353 13.44 23.13 -6.06
C VAL A 353 13.48 22.32 -4.76
N SER A 354 14.47 22.57 -3.91
CA SER A 354 14.71 21.85 -2.65
C SER A 354 13.86 22.38 -1.48
N GLU A 355 13.25 23.55 -1.62
CA GLU A 355 12.46 24.20 -0.58
C GLU A 355 10.97 24.29 -0.98
N PRO A 356 10.03 24.19 -0.02
CA PRO A 356 8.59 24.28 -0.28
C PRO A 356 8.12 25.72 -0.53
N THR A 357 8.69 26.39 -1.55
CA THR A 357 8.32 27.73 -2.00
C THR A 357 7.01 27.73 -2.82
N ALA A 358 6.46 28.91 -3.13
CA ALA A 358 5.30 29.03 -4.01
C ALA A 358 5.55 28.40 -5.40
N GLU A 359 6.78 28.55 -5.91
CA GLU A 359 7.21 27.94 -7.17
C GLU A 359 7.22 26.40 -7.09
N TRP A 360 7.66 25.83 -5.97
CA TRP A 360 7.61 24.40 -5.74
C TRP A 360 6.17 23.87 -5.79
N TRP A 361 5.21 24.58 -5.18
CA TRP A 361 3.79 24.22 -5.22
C TRP A 361 3.23 24.28 -6.64
N MET A 362 3.60 25.31 -7.42
CA MET A 362 3.19 25.43 -8.83
C MET A 362 3.72 24.29 -9.72
N ARG A 363 4.89 23.72 -9.39
CA ARG A 363 5.50 22.61 -10.15
C ARG A 363 4.94 21.24 -9.75
N ARG A 364 4.09 21.11 -8.72
CA ARG A 364 3.54 19.81 -8.28
C ARG A 364 2.67 19.08 -9.31
N PRO A 365 1.82 19.73 -10.12
CA PRO A 365 1.09 19.04 -11.18
C PRO A 365 2.01 18.31 -12.18
N LEU A 366 3.21 18.83 -12.43
CA LEU A 366 4.20 18.17 -13.29
C LEU A 366 4.66 16.85 -12.69
N TRP A 367 5.01 16.84 -11.40
CA TRP A 367 5.43 15.62 -10.68
C TRP A 367 4.31 14.60 -10.50
N LEU A 368 3.05 15.03 -10.56
CA LEU A 368 1.91 14.13 -10.59
C LEU A 368 1.69 13.50 -11.98
N ILE A 369 1.87 14.26 -13.06
CA ILE A 369 1.54 13.83 -14.42
C ILE A 369 2.71 13.11 -15.10
N ALA A 370 3.95 13.58 -14.91
CA ALA A 370 5.12 13.07 -15.61
C ALA A 370 5.41 11.57 -15.36
N PRO A 371 5.21 11.00 -14.15
CA PRO A 371 5.42 9.58 -13.91
C PRO A 371 4.30 8.69 -14.49
N VAL A 372 3.10 9.23 -14.77
CA VAL A 372 1.94 8.46 -15.28
C VAL A 372 2.24 7.68 -16.56
N PRO A 373 2.80 8.28 -17.65
CA PRO A 373 3.10 7.53 -18.86
C PRO A 373 4.11 6.41 -18.62
N VAL A 374 5.13 6.64 -17.80
CA VAL A 374 6.13 5.60 -17.46
C VAL A 374 5.45 4.46 -16.68
N LEU A 375 4.63 4.79 -15.68
CA LEU A 375 3.89 3.81 -14.91
C LEU A 375 2.92 3.02 -15.80
N ALA A 376 2.24 3.66 -16.74
CA ALA A 376 1.33 3.00 -17.67
C ALA A 376 2.08 1.99 -18.57
N ILE A 377 3.28 2.32 -19.04
CA ILE A 377 4.15 1.42 -19.80
C ILE A 377 4.57 0.23 -18.94
N LEU A 378 5.05 0.48 -17.72
CA LEU A 378 5.47 -0.58 -16.78
C LEU A 378 4.29 -1.52 -16.45
N VAL A 379 3.10 -0.97 -16.20
CA VAL A 379 1.88 -1.76 -15.98
C VAL A 379 1.54 -2.61 -17.20
N ALA A 380 1.63 -2.06 -18.41
CA ALA A 380 1.36 -2.81 -19.65
C ALA A 380 2.33 -3.98 -19.86
N ILE A 381 3.59 -3.85 -19.41
CA ILE A 381 4.62 -4.88 -19.50
C ILE A 381 4.45 -5.95 -18.40
N PHE A 382 4.30 -5.53 -17.15
CA PHE A 382 4.41 -6.43 -15.99
C PHE A 382 3.07 -6.98 -15.50
N ALA A 383 1.95 -6.29 -15.69
CA ALA A 383 0.64 -6.80 -15.27
C ALA A 383 0.26 -8.14 -15.94
N PRO A 384 0.53 -8.38 -17.24
CA PRO A 384 0.28 -9.69 -17.86
C PRO A 384 1.09 -10.82 -17.21
N ILE A 385 2.32 -10.56 -16.79
CA ILE A 385 3.19 -11.53 -16.10
C ILE A 385 2.56 -11.88 -14.75
N GLU A 386 2.16 -10.86 -13.98
CA GLU A 386 1.48 -11.05 -12.69
C GLU A 386 0.18 -11.85 -12.83
N GLN A 387 -0.62 -11.56 -13.85
CA GLN A 387 -1.87 -12.28 -14.13
C GLN A 387 -1.63 -13.75 -14.49
N ARG A 388 -0.57 -14.07 -15.23
CA ARG A 388 -0.19 -15.47 -15.54
C ARG A 388 0.23 -16.21 -14.28
N ILE A 389 1.04 -15.59 -13.41
CA ILE A 389 1.44 -16.16 -12.11
C ILE A 389 0.19 -16.46 -11.27
N ARG A 390 -0.76 -15.53 -11.20
CA ARG A 390 -2.03 -15.73 -10.45
C ARG A 390 -2.85 -16.91 -10.98
N ARG A 391 -2.94 -17.09 -12.31
CA ARG A 391 -3.66 -18.21 -12.93
C ARG A 391 -2.97 -19.55 -12.68
N ALA A 392 -1.64 -19.60 -12.78
CA ALA A 392 -0.89 -20.82 -12.50
C ALA A 392 -1.10 -21.30 -11.05
N LEU A 393 -1.04 -20.37 -10.09
CA LEU A 393 -1.25 -20.66 -8.66
C LEU A 393 -2.69 -21.03 -8.29
N SER A 394 -3.68 -20.70 -9.13
CA SER A 394 -5.08 -21.12 -8.90
C SER A 394 -5.39 -22.52 -9.41
N LEU A 395 -4.57 -23.05 -10.33
CA LEU A 395 -4.73 -24.39 -10.91
C LEU A 395 -3.97 -25.47 -10.12
N SER A 396 -3.02 -25.05 -9.26
CA SER A 396 -2.34 -25.87 -8.25
C SER A 396 -3.04 -25.81 -6.90
#